data_AF-A0A4V4GS36-F1
#
_entry.id   AF-A0A4V4GS36-F1
#
_cell.length_a   1.000
_cell.length_b   1.000
_cell.length_c   1.000
_cell.angle_alpha   90.00
_cell.angle_beta   90.00
_cell.angle_gamma   90.00
#
_symmetry.space_group_name_H-M   'P 1'
#
loop_
_entity.id
_entity.type
_entity.pdbx_description
1 polymer ?
#
loop_
_entity_poly.entity_id
_entity_poly.type
_entity_poly.pdbx_seq_one_letter_code
_entity_poly.pdbx_strand_id
1 'polypeptide(L)'
;MSIFIKHMTKTLLSLLIGAALGAGVLTAINHSRVNNGETSATTSRSGAATITASKPYSGEINKNSYVNVADGSRSQVFSFAAQEGQLLNIQAKGALESRISVLRDGYLMASTDQQGGGFNLCESGSNVLLKQSRLFYEADRTGNIDIAVSGTGAYAYGPFELEVKLVEPPAGGAKDNKLVLDTPINAIATGKNQTYTLPVTQAGLYAIELNSCDFDGYLTITGNGVNQSDDDSSGNHYDPRILAWLEPGDYAIAASSSGGQTMRGQYSIHAKAEALPSGAEFQRSGALQAGKTVLSLVDPNSNASYSFTLQRPTEVVLTARSETVDVQLSLDNDENYWSDDDSGGGMRGTDAQIREMLPAGHYTVRLGGYGQGFAFLSLELRNQ
;
A
#
# COMPACT_ATOMS: atom_id res chain seq x y z
N MET A 1 23.26 5.03 65.56
CA MET A 1 22.44 4.30 66.56
C MET A 1 21.47 3.40 65.81
N SER A 2 21.61 2.10 66.01
CA SER A 2 20.71 0.97 65.72
C SER A 2 20.06 0.75 64.34
N ILE A 3 20.59 -0.29 63.70
CA ILE A 3 20.01 -1.37 62.88
C ILE A 3 18.48 -1.54 62.97
N PHE A 4 17.81 -1.69 61.81
CA PHE A 4 16.81 -2.75 61.58
C PHE A 4 16.74 -3.14 60.10
N ILE A 5 17.12 -4.40 59.82
CA ILE A 5 16.86 -5.11 58.58
C ILE A 5 15.49 -5.79 58.72
N LYS A 6 14.62 -5.67 57.72
CA LYS A 6 13.62 -6.71 57.42
C LYS A 6 13.28 -6.74 55.93
N HIS A 7 13.60 -7.87 55.30
CA HIS A 7 13.11 -8.29 53.99
C HIS A 7 11.58 -8.44 53.99
N MET A 8 10.92 -8.10 52.89
CA MET A 8 10.01 -9.03 52.18
C MET A 8 9.44 -8.43 50.88
N THR A 9 9.71 -9.16 49.78
CA THR A 9 8.88 -9.34 48.57
C THR A 9 8.36 -8.12 47.81
N LYS A 10 9.05 -7.81 46.69
CA LYS A 10 8.48 -7.12 45.53
C LYS A 10 7.55 -8.07 44.78
N THR A 11 6.28 -7.71 44.65
CA THR A 11 5.37 -8.31 43.67
C THR A 11 5.19 -7.29 42.54
N LEU A 12 5.88 -7.49 41.43
CA LEU A 12 5.59 -6.80 40.17
C LEU A 12 4.32 -7.44 39.59
N LEU A 13 3.26 -6.66 39.44
CA LEU A 13 2.11 -7.04 38.63
C LEU A 13 2.40 -6.61 37.18
N SER A 14 3.05 -7.49 36.41
CA SER A 14 3.21 -7.34 34.97
C SER A 14 1.89 -7.71 34.29
N LEU A 15 1.22 -6.72 33.71
CA LEU A 15 0.06 -6.93 32.84
C LEU A 15 0.56 -7.43 31.47
N LEU A 16 0.72 -8.74 31.32
CA LEU A 16 0.87 -9.40 30.03
C LEU A 16 -0.50 -9.45 29.35
N ILE A 17 -0.75 -8.55 28.41
CA ILE A 17 -1.80 -8.76 27.40
C ILE A 17 -1.22 -9.76 26.41
N GLY A 18 -1.41 -11.04 26.70
CA GLY A 18 -1.13 -12.12 25.77
C GLY A 18 -2.20 -12.11 24.68
N ALA A 19 -1.87 -11.59 23.51
CA ALA A 19 -2.62 -11.88 22.29
C ALA A 19 -2.43 -13.38 21.99
N ALA A 20 -3.40 -14.20 22.38
CA ALA A 20 -3.45 -15.60 22.02
C ALA A 20 -3.73 -15.70 20.50
N LEU A 21 -2.66 -15.77 19.70
CA LEU A 21 -2.73 -16.31 18.35
C LEU A 21 -3.14 -17.77 18.48
N GLY A 22 -4.43 -18.02 18.29
CA GLY A 22 -5.00 -19.36 18.24
C GLY A 22 -4.47 -20.11 17.03
N ALA A 23 -3.31 -20.76 17.18
CA ALA A 23 -2.85 -21.81 16.29
C ALA A 23 -3.75 -23.04 16.53
N GLY A 24 -4.94 -23.02 15.93
CA GLY A 24 -5.82 -24.17 15.87
C GLY A 24 -5.20 -25.23 14.96
N VAL A 25 -4.57 -26.24 15.55
CA VAL A 25 -4.32 -27.51 14.88
C VAL A 25 -5.68 -28.15 14.61
N LEU A 26 -6.23 -27.93 13.41
CA LEU A 26 -7.41 -28.65 12.94
C LEU A 26 -6.96 -29.93 12.23
N THR A 27 -6.83 -31.00 13.02
CA THR A 27 -7.14 -32.32 12.48
C THR A 27 -8.60 -32.30 12.04
N ALA A 28 -8.87 -32.59 10.76
CA ALA A 28 -10.21 -32.82 10.27
C ALA A 28 -10.83 -34.01 11.02
N ILE A 29 -11.61 -33.74 12.07
CA ILE A 29 -12.39 -34.76 12.75
C ILE A 29 -13.59 -35.04 11.85
N ASN A 30 -13.58 -36.22 11.24
CA ASN A 30 -14.73 -36.79 10.58
C ASN A 30 -15.87 -36.90 11.61
N HIS A 31 -17.03 -36.29 11.34
CA HIS A 31 -18.26 -36.62 12.06
C HIS A 31 -18.69 -38.04 11.65
N SER A 32 -18.09 -39.07 12.24
CA SER A 32 -18.82 -40.31 12.47
C SER A 32 -19.86 -40.00 13.54
N ARG A 33 -21.14 -40.13 13.19
CA ARG A 33 -22.19 -40.26 14.21
C ARG A 33 -21.76 -41.35 15.18
N VAL A 34 -21.75 -41.07 16.48
CA VAL A 34 -21.69 -42.13 17.48
C VAL A 34 -23.04 -42.85 17.43
N ASN A 35 -23.13 -43.84 16.55
CA ASN A 35 -24.14 -44.88 16.61
C ASN A 35 -23.45 -46.16 17.05
N ASN A 36 -23.85 -46.66 18.22
CA ASN A 36 -23.51 -48.01 18.64
C ASN A 36 -24.10 -49.01 17.65
N GLY A 37 -23.25 -49.86 17.09
CA GLY A 37 -23.65 -51.04 16.33
C GLY A 37 -23.66 -50.85 14.81
N GLU A 38 -23.07 -51.82 14.14
CA GLU A 38 -23.11 -52.12 12.70
C GLU A 38 -22.06 -51.43 11.81
N THR A 39 -21.03 -52.23 11.50
CA THR A 39 -20.15 -52.21 10.32
C THR A 39 -19.95 -50.87 9.62
N SER A 40 -18.84 -50.21 9.97
CA SER A 40 -18.28 -49.07 9.26
C SER A 40 -17.98 -49.42 7.80
N ALA A 41 -18.89 -49.02 6.90
CA ALA A 41 -18.50 -48.69 5.55
C ALA A 41 -17.64 -47.42 5.65
N THR A 42 -16.34 -47.55 5.40
CA THR A 42 -15.43 -46.43 5.24
C THR A 42 -15.92 -45.60 4.07
N THR A 43 -16.67 -44.52 4.34
CA THR A 43 -16.95 -43.49 3.34
C THR A 43 -15.62 -42.81 3.02
N SER A 44 -14.89 -43.39 2.08
CA SER A 44 -13.76 -42.77 1.42
C SER A 44 -14.16 -41.34 1.05
N ARG A 45 -13.33 -40.34 1.41
CA ARG A 45 -13.38 -39.02 0.77
C ARG A 45 -13.60 -39.28 -0.71
N SER A 46 -14.69 -38.80 -1.29
CA SER A 46 -14.74 -38.64 -2.74
C SER A 46 -13.47 -37.87 -3.08
N GLY A 47 -12.51 -38.52 -3.75
CA GLY A 47 -11.20 -37.94 -3.99
C GLY A 47 -11.37 -36.55 -4.60
N ALA A 48 -10.56 -35.59 -4.15
CA ALA A 48 -10.54 -34.28 -4.78
C ALA A 48 -10.33 -34.48 -6.28
N ALA A 49 -11.18 -33.88 -7.11
CA ALA A 49 -11.07 -34.05 -8.55
C ALA A 49 -9.72 -33.48 -9.01
N THR A 50 -8.94 -34.28 -9.74
CA THR A 50 -7.67 -33.81 -10.29
C THR A 50 -7.93 -32.87 -11.47
N ILE A 51 -7.35 -31.68 -11.40
CA ILE A 51 -7.46 -30.65 -12.43
C ILE A 51 -6.11 -30.35 -13.07
N THR A 52 -6.12 -29.85 -14.30
CA THR A 52 -4.94 -29.49 -15.08
C THR A 52 -4.98 -28.02 -15.46
N ALA A 53 -3.82 -27.43 -15.74
CA ALA A 53 -3.70 -26.03 -16.11
C ALA A 53 -4.47 -25.70 -17.40
N SER A 54 -4.91 -24.44 -17.52
CA SER A 54 -5.55 -23.84 -18.70
C SER A 54 -6.80 -24.57 -19.21
N LYS A 55 -7.45 -25.35 -18.33
CA LYS A 55 -8.74 -25.97 -18.58
C LYS A 55 -9.73 -25.48 -17.51
N PRO A 56 -10.90 -24.94 -17.90
CA PRO A 56 -11.94 -24.61 -16.94
C PRO A 56 -12.63 -25.86 -16.39
N TYR A 57 -13.00 -25.82 -15.11
CA TYR A 57 -13.72 -26.87 -14.40
C TYR A 57 -14.95 -26.30 -13.70
N SER A 58 -16.13 -26.78 -14.08
CA SER A 58 -17.38 -26.36 -13.42
C SER A 58 -17.52 -27.02 -12.05
N GLY A 59 -18.03 -26.26 -11.10
CA GLY A 59 -18.42 -26.71 -9.77
C GLY A 59 -19.64 -25.97 -9.26
N GLU A 60 -20.20 -26.44 -8.15
CA GLU A 60 -21.33 -25.79 -7.49
C GLU A 60 -21.22 -25.96 -5.98
N ILE A 61 -21.30 -24.85 -5.25
CA ILE A 61 -21.48 -24.87 -3.80
C ILE A 61 -22.98 -24.98 -3.51
N ASN A 62 -23.38 -26.10 -2.92
CA ASN A 62 -24.77 -26.41 -2.57
C ASN A 62 -24.86 -27.03 -1.16
N LYS A 63 -26.06 -27.46 -0.74
CA LYS A 63 -26.31 -27.98 0.61
C LYS A 63 -25.56 -29.28 0.94
N ASN A 64 -25.06 -30.00 -0.07
CA ASN A 64 -24.32 -31.25 0.09
C ASN A 64 -22.80 -31.01 0.10
N SER A 65 -22.32 -29.82 -0.26
CA SER A 65 -20.89 -29.46 -0.19
C SER A 65 -20.38 -29.50 1.25
N TYR A 66 -19.11 -29.82 1.43
CA TYR A 66 -18.49 -29.92 2.76
C TYR A 66 -18.58 -28.61 3.52
N VAL A 67 -18.98 -28.66 4.79
CA VAL A 67 -19.15 -27.50 5.67
C VAL A 67 -17.87 -27.25 6.45
N ASN A 68 -17.38 -26.02 6.42
CA ASN A 68 -16.48 -25.50 7.42
C ASN A 68 -17.26 -25.23 8.71
N VAL A 69 -17.00 -26.00 9.76
CA VAL A 69 -17.72 -25.89 11.03
C VAL A 69 -17.40 -24.62 11.81
N ALA A 70 -16.32 -23.91 11.47
CA ALA A 70 -15.92 -22.68 12.16
C ALA A 70 -16.77 -21.47 11.76
N ASP A 71 -17.14 -21.35 10.48
CA ASP A 71 -17.85 -20.18 9.92
C ASP A 71 -19.12 -20.55 9.13
N GLY A 72 -19.42 -21.84 8.98
CA GLY A 72 -20.57 -22.37 8.24
C GLY A 72 -20.41 -22.30 6.72
N SER A 73 -19.30 -21.74 6.19
CA SER A 73 -19.02 -21.72 4.76
C SER A 73 -18.92 -23.15 4.21
N ARG A 74 -19.08 -23.27 2.89
CA ARG A 74 -19.01 -24.58 2.22
C ARG A 74 -18.00 -24.57 1.10
N SER A 75 -17.36 -25.72 0.88
CA SER A 75 -16.24 -25.84 -0.05
C SER A 75 -16.31 -27.08 -0.94
N GLN A 76 -15.74 -26.94 -2.13
CA GLN A 76 -15.34 -28.03 -3.01
C GLN A 76 -13.82 -27.99 -3.20
N VAL A 77 -13.15 -29.14 -3.18
CA VAL A 77 -11.69 -29.26 -3.24
C VAL A 77 -11.25 -29.98 -4.50
N PHE A 78 -10.22 -29.45 -5.15
CA PHE A 78 -9.61 -29.96 -6.37
C PHE A 78 -8.11 -30.20 -6.13
N SER A 79 -7.55 -31.26 -6.71
CA SER A 79 -6.11 -31.56 -6.62
C SER A 79 -5.41 -31.04 -7.86
N PHE A 80 -4.30 -30.33 -7.70
CA PHE A 80 -3.46 -29.83 -8.80
C PHE A 80 -1.99 -30.23 -8.57
N ALA A 81 -1.33 -30.77 -9.59
CA ALA A 81 0.10 -31.08 -9.53
C ALA A 81 0.91 -29.84 -9.92
N ALA A 82 1.60 -29.24 -8.95
CA ALA A 82 2.45 -28.08 -9.15
C ALA A 82 3.95 -28.47 -9.16
N GLN A 83 4.75 -27.71 -9.89
CA GLN A 83 6.22 -27.77 -9.83
C GLN A 83 6.74 -26.57 -9.04
N GLU A 84 7.86 -26.76 -8.35
CA GLU A 84 8.55 -25.68 -7.64
C GLU A 84 8.84 -24.48 -8.57
N GLY A 85 8.59 -23.27 -8.08
CA GLY A 85 8.72 -22.02 -8.82
C GLY A 85 7.59 -21.73 -9.81
N GLN A 86 6.61 -22.63 -10.00
CA GLN A 86 5.47 -22.33 -10.86
C GLN A 86 4.59 -21.26 -10.22
N LEU A 87 4.40 -20.17 -10.95
CA LEU A 87 3.45 -19.13 -10.61
C LEU A 87 2.08 -19.44 -11.22
N LEU A 88 1.09 -19.55 -10.35
CA LEU A 88 -0.29 -19.89 -10.67
C LEU A 88 -1.17 -18.65 -10.52
N ASN A 89 -2.04 -18.43 -11.50
CA ASN A 89 -3.19 -17.54 -11.41
C ASN A 89 -4.45 -18.41 -11.35
N ILE A 90 -5.01 -18.53 -10.15
CA ILE A 90 -6.17 -19.37 -9.85
C ILE A 90 -7.39 -18.44 -9.84
N GLN A 91 -8.35 -18.69 -10.72
CA GLN A 91 -9.57 -17.90 -10.85
C GLN A 91 -10.81 -18.76 -10.66
N ALA A 92 -11.76 -18.23 -9.89
CA ALA A 92 -13.10 -18.76 -9.80
C ALA A 92 -14.07 -17.69 -10.30
N LYS A 93 -14.93 -18.02 -11.27
CA LYS A 93 -15.92 -17.11 -11.86
C LYS A 93 -17.30 -17.74 -11.83
N GLY A 94 -18.35 -16.97 -11.54
CA GLY A 94 -19.72 -17.50 -11.56
C GLY A 94 -20.67 -16.71 -10.68
N ALA A 95 -21.84 -17.27 -10.39
CA ALA A 95 -22.78 -16.62 -9.46
C ALA A 95 -22.31 -16.70 -8.00
N LEU A 96 -21.42 -17.65 -7.68
CA LEU A 96 -20.87 -17.82 -6.35
C LEU A 96 -19.98 -16.64 -5.96
N GLU A 97 -20.23 -16.08 -4.78
CA GLU A 97 -19.25 -15.23 -4.10
C GLU A 97 -18.18 -16.12 -3.48
N SER A 98 -17.08 -16.30 -4.20
CA SER A 98 -16.08 -17.28 -3.84
C SER A 98 -14.96 -16.71 -2.96
N ARG A 99 -14.33 -17.62 -2.24
CA ARG A 99 -12.99 -17.54 -1.67
C ARG A 99 -12.21 -18.72 -2.24
N ILE A 100 -10.96 -18.47 -2.60
CA ILE A 100 -10.03 -19.51 -3.07
C ILE A 100 -9.00 -19.73 -1.98
N SER A 101 -8.72 -20.98 -1.64
CA SER A 101 -7.65 -21.35 -0.71
C SER A 101 -6.77 -22.43 -1.31
N VAL A 102 -5.46 -22.27 -1.19
CA VAL A 102 -4.46 -23.29 -1.52
C VAL A 102 -3.99 -23.94 -0.24
N LEU A 103 -4.11 -25.25 -0.16
CA LEU A 103 -3.61 -26.06 0.94
C LEU A 103 -2.56 -27.04 0.45
N ARG A 104 -1.68 -27.43 1.36
CA ARG A 104 -0.70 -28.48 1.15
C ARG A 104 -0.52 -29.27 2.44
N ASP A 105 -0.68 -30.59 2.36
CA ASP A 105 -0.67 -31.48 3.53
C ASP A 105 -1.66 -31.03 4.64
N GLY A 106 -2.75 -30.37 4.26
CA GLY A 106 -3.74 -29.80 5.17
C GLY A 106 -3.38 -28.43 5.76
N TYR A 107 -2.20 -27.88 5.49
CA TYR A 107 -1.82 -26.53 5.89
C TYR A 107 -2.25 -25.50 4.86
N LEU A 108 -2.86 -24.40 5.32
CA LEU A 108 -3.22 -23.27 4.47
C LEU A 108 -1.94 -22.55 4.03
N MET A 109 -1.73 -22.47 2.71
CA MET A 109 -0.57 -21.82 2.11
C MET A 109 -0.90 -20.41 1.62
N ALA A 110 -2.07 -20.24 1.01
CA ALA A 110 -2.57 -18.96 0.53
C ALA A 110 -4.09 -18.96 0.48
N SER A 111 -4.70 -17.79 0.60
CA SER A 111 -6.12 -17.59 0.39
C SER A 111 -6.35 -16.24 -0.26
N THR A 112 -7.46 -16.08 -0.96
CA THR A 112 -8.03 -14.75 -1.22
C THR A 112 -8.39 -14.14 0.14
N ASP A 113 -8.00 -12.89 0.35
CA ASP A 113 -8.27 -12.16 1.60
C ASP A 113 -9.78 -11.96 1.82
N GLN A 114 -10.16 -11.88 3.09
CA GLN A 114 -11.56 -11.89 3.55
C GLN A 114 -12.17 -10.52 3.78
N GLN A 115 -11.33 -9.49 3.97
CA GLN A 115 -11.78 -8.18 4.40
C GLN A 115 -11.93 -7.27 3.18
N GLY A 116 -13.18 -7.06 2.79
CA GLY A 116 -13.58 -6.20 1.67
C GLY A 116 -13.47 -6.95 0.35
N GLY A 117 -14.50 -6.87 -0.49
CA GLY A 117 -14.45 -7.41 -1.85
C GLY A 117 -13.10 -7.05 -2.45
N GLY A 118 -12.31 -8.09 -2.82
CA GLY A 118 -10.89 -7.95 -3.07
C GLY A 118 -10.61 -6.69 -3.87
N PHE A 119 -9.66 -5.89 -3.39
CA PHE A 119 -9.33 -4.59 -3.94
C PHE A 119 -8.93 -4.77 -5.41
N ASN A 120 -9.93 -4.78 -6.29
CA ASN A 120 -9.77 -5.05 -7.71
C ASN A 120 -10.39 -3.88 -8.47
N LEU A 121 -9.67 -2.77 -8.49
CA LEU A 121 -10.10 -1.55 -9.18
C LEU A 121 -10.25 -1.79 -10.68
N CYS A 122 -9.49 -2.75 -11.25
CA CYS A 122 -9.60 -3.17 -12.64
C CYS A 122 -10.93 -3.90 -12.97
N GLU A 123 -11.65 -4.43 -11.97
CA GLU A 123 -12.90 -5.19 -12.16
C GLU A 123 -14.13 -4.46 -11.58
N SER A 124 -13.93 -3.30 -10.94
CA SER A 124 -14.97 -2.51 -10.24
C SER A 124 -15.96 -1.78 -11.17
N GLY A 125 -15.90 -2.03 -12.48
CA GLY A 125 -16.63 -1.29 -13.50
C GLY A 125 -18.01 -1.82 -13.92
N SER A 126 -18.61 -2.84 -13.27
CA SER A 126 -19.91 -3.34 -13.76
C SER A 126 -20.80 -3.98 -12.71
N ASN A 127 -22.12 -3.82 -12.89
CA ASN A 127 -23.15 -4.69 -12.33
C ASN A 127 -22.93 -6.13 -12.85
N VAL A 128 -21.92 -6.84 -12.32
CA VAL A 128 -21.62 -8.19 -12.81
C VAL A 128 -22.50 -9.17 -12.06
N LEU A 129 -23.47 -9.75 -12.77
CA LEU A 129 -24.20 -10.95 -12.33
C LEU A 129 -23.25 -12.13 -12.05
N LEU A 130 -22.00 -12.04 -12.51
CA LEU A 130 -20.93 -13.01 -12.32
C LEU A 130 -19.84 -12.41 -11.42
N LYS A 131 -19.68 -12.99 -10.24
CA LYS A 131 -18.61 -12.68 -9.30
C LYS A 131 -17.33 -13.39 -9.74
N GLN A 132 -16.18 -12.81 -9.38
CA GLN A 132 -14.87 -13.37 -9.66
C GLN A 132 -13.98 -13.29 -8.42
N SER A 133 -13.19 -14.32 -8.21
CA SER A 133 -12.08 -14.33 -7.25
C SER A 133 -10.81 -14.75 -7.96
N ARG A 134 -9.69 -14.15 -7.56
CA ARG A 134 -8.38 -14.43 -8.13
C ARG A 134 -7.35 -14.61 -7.02
N LEU A 135 -6.50 -15.63 -7.15
CA LEU A 135 -5.39 -15.89 -6.25
C LEU A 135 -4.11 -16.16 -7.05
N PHE A 136 -3.09 -15.34 -6.80
CA PHE A 136 -1.73 -15.64 -7.25
C PHE A 136 -0.99 -16.45 -6.19
N TYR A 137 -0.42 -17.58 -6.62
CA TYR A 137 0.32 -18.50 -5.75
C TYR A 137 1.57 -19.00 -6.49
N GLU A 138 2.73 -18.87 -5.85
CA GLU A 138 3.97 -19.49 -6.32
C GLU A 138 4.20 -20.78 -5.53
N ALA A 139 4.33 -21.89 -6.25
CA ALA A 139 4.59 -23.18 -5.63
C ALA A 139 6.02 -23.21 -5.08
N ASP A 140 6.14 -23.35 -3.77
CA ASP A 140 7.41 -23.40 -3.04
C ASP A 140 8.11 -24.78 -3.09
N ARG A 141 7.44 -25.81 -3.63
CA ARG A 141 8.03 -27.12 -3.95
C ARG A 141 7.19 -27.88 -4.97
N THR A 142 7.79 -28.89 -5.59
CA THR A 142 7.08 -29.82 -6.49
C THR A 142 6.19 -30.79 -5.71
N GLY A 143 4.93 -30.96 -6.12
CA GLY A 143 3.98 -31.89 -5.52
C GLY A 143 2.51 -31.52 -5.77
N ASN A 144 1.59 -32.28 -5.18
CA ASN A 144 0.18 -31.97 -5.25
C ASN A 144 -0.19 -30.89 -4.22
N ILE A 145 -1.01 -29.93 -4.65
CA ILE A 145 -1.69 -28.96 -3.80
C ILE A 145 -3.20 -29.17 -3.91
N ASP A 146 -3.90 -28.85 -2.83
CA ASP A 146 -5.36 -28.81 -2.79
C ASP A 146 -5.82 -27.37 -3.04
N ILE A 147 -6.66 -27.16 -4.04
CA ILE A 147 -7.31 -25.88 -4.34
C ILE A 147 -8.76 -26.00 -3.88
N ALA A 148 -9.12 -25.29 -2.81
CA ALA A 148 -10.48 -25.20 -2.32
C ALA A 148 -11.16 -23.96 -2.89
N VAL A 149 -12.33 -24.14 -3.47
CA VAL A 149 -13.28 -23.05 -3.76
C VAL A 149 -14.38 -23.12 -2.72
N SER A 150 -14.55 -22.03 -1.97
CA SER A 150 -15.57 -21.92 -0.92
C SER A 150 -16.44 -20.70 -1.12
N GLY A 151 -17.66 -20.72 -0.60
CA GLY A 151 -18.44 -19.49 -0.45
C GLY A 151 -17.84 -18.55 0.59
N THR A 152 -18.02 -17.22 0.45
CA THR A 152 -17.54 -16.23 1.44
C THR A 152 -18.24 -16.30 2.80
N GLY A 153 -19.38 -16.98 2.89
CA GLY A 153 -20.09 -17.24 4.15
C GLY A 153 -21.08 -18.41 4.04
N ALA A 154 -21.79 -18.69 5.14
CA ALA A 154 -22.68 -19.86 5.27
C ALA A 154 -23.85 -19.92 4.27
N TYR A 155 -24.18 -18.77 3.66
CA TYR A 155 -25.26 -18.62 2.69
C TYR A 155 -24.77 -18.39 1.26
N ALA A 156 -23.46 -18.39 1.03
CA ALA A 156 -22.89 -18.24 -0.30
C ALA A 156 -22.94 -19.59 -1.04
N TYR A 157 -23.96 -19.74 -1.87
CA TYR A 157 -24.20 -20.89 -2.74
C TYR A 157 -24.16 -20.47 -4.20
N GLY A 158 -23.94 -21.43 -5.08
CA GLY A 158 -24.09 -21.23 -6.51
C GLY A 158 -23.01 -21.89 -7.36
N PRO A 159 -23.21 -21.86 -8.69
CA PRO A 159 -22.25 -22.39 -9.63
C PRO A 159 -21.02 -21.50 -9.76
N PHE A 160 -19.89 -22.13 -10.06
CA PHE A 160 -18.64 -21.49 -10.41
C PHE A 160 -17.89 -22.29 -11.49
N GLU A 161 -16.98 -21.63 -12.17
CA GLU A 161 -15.96 -22.20 -13.03
C GLU A 161 -14.60 -21.88 -12.43
N LEU A 162 -13.80 -22.92 -12.16
CA LEU A 162 -12.44 -22.83 -11.66
C LEU A 162 -11.46 -23.01 -12.82
N GLU A 163 -10.50 -22.10 -12.94
CA GLU A 163 -9.40 -22.20 -13.89
C GLU A 163 -8.06 -21.91 -13.19
N VAL A 164 -7.05 -22.74 -13.47
CA VAL A 164 -5.67 -22.52 -13.02
C VAL A 164 -4.82 -22.20 -14.25
N LYS A 165 -4.28 -20.99 -14.34
CA LYS A 165 -3.34 -20.60 -15.40
C LYS A 165 -1.92 -20.58 -14.86
N LEU A 166 -0.99 -21.15 -15.61
CA LEU A 166 0.43 -20.89 -15.42
C LEU A 166 0.72 -19.49 -15.97
N VAL A 167 1.38 -18.66 -15.17
CA VAL A 167 1.72 -17.29 -15.57
C VAL A 167 3.22 -17.12 -15.46
N GLU A 168 3.82 -16.57 -16.51
CA GLU A 168 5.21 -16.16 -16.43
C GLU A 168 5.30 -14.83 -15.68
N PRO A 169 6.29 -14.64 -14.78
CA PRO A 169 6.58 -13.33 -14.23
C PRO A 169 6.75 -12.32 -15.37
N PRO A 170 6.20 -11.09 -15.27
CA PRO A 170 6.32 -10.11 -16.32
C PRO A 170 7.78 -9.89 -16.74
N ALA A 171 8.01 -9.76 -18.05
CA ALA A 171 9.34 -9.45 -18.58
C ALA A 171 9.83 -8.12 -17.99
N GLY A 172 11.08 -8.09 -17.51
CA GLY A 172 11.65 -6.91 -16.86
C GLY A 172 11.52 -6.88 -15.34
N GLY A 173 11.07 -7.97 -14.69
CA GLY A 173 11.24 -8.16 -13.25
C GLY A 173 12.69 -7.84 -12.86
N ALA A 174 12.88 -6.94 -11.90
CA ALA A 174 14.21 -6.41 -11.62
C ALA A 174 15.20 -7.52 -11.31
N LYS A 175 16.26 -7.60 -12.12
CA LYS A 175 17.48 -8.29 -11.69
C LYS A 175 17.91 -7.61 -10.39
N ASP A 176 17.98 -8.40 -9.32
CA ASP A 176 18.43 -7.99 -8.00
C ASP A 176 17.56 -6.93 -7.29
N ASN A 177 16.28 -6.78 -7.66
CA ASN A 177 15.36 -5.79 -7.09
C ASN A 177 15.90 -4.34 -7.13
N LYS A 178 16.69 -3.99 -8.15
CA LYS A 178 17.22 -2.64 -8.32
C LYS A 178 16.33 -1.80 -9.24
N LEU A 179 15.92 -0.62 -8.76
CA LEU A 179 15.20 0.36 -9.56
C LEU A 179 16.16 1.07 -10.51
N VAL A 180 15.74 1.21 -11.76
CA VAL A 180 16.40 2.03 -12.78
C VAL A 180 15.44 3.15 -13.14
N LEU A 181 15.93 4.39 -13.17
CA LEU A 181 15.09 5.54 -13.47
C LEU A 181 14.37 5.37 -14.81
N ASP A 182 13.13 5.84 -14.85
CA ASP A 182 12.23 5.82 -16.02
C ASP A 182 11.94 4.43 -16.60
N THR A 183 12.34 3.37 -15.89
CA THR A 183 12.10 1.98 -16.28
C THR A 183 11.21 1.30 -15.23
N PRO A 184 9.91 1.11 -15.51
CA PRO A 184 9.03 0.44 -14.58
C PRO A 184 9.40 -1.04 -14.43
N ILE A 185 9.34 -1.54 -13.20
CA ILE A 185 9.37 -2.97 -12.90
C ILE A 185 7.92 -3.43 -12.81
N ASN A 186 7.53 -4.36 -13.67
CA ASN A 186 6.25 -5.05 -13.57
C ASN A 186 6.46 -6.40 -12.87
N ALA A 187 5.62 -6.73 -11.89
CA ALA A 187 5.78 -7.95 -11.12
C ALA A 187 4.44 -8.50 -10.61
N ILE A 188 4.48 -9.72 -10.09
CA ILE A 188 3.35 -10.40 -9.45
C ILE A 188 3.74 -10.72 -8.02
N ALA A 189 3.03 -10.15 -7.06
CA ALA A 189 3.20 -10.44 -5.64
C ALA A 189 2.42 -11.71 -5.26
N THR A 190 3.02 -12.54 -4.43
CA THR A 190 2.46 -13.83 -3.97
C THR A 190 2.31 -13.87 -2.44
N GLY A 191 2.16 -12.69 -1.84
CA GLY A 191 1.82 -12.53 -0.43
C GLY A 191 2.94 -12.01 0.46
N LYS A 192 4.06 -11.61 -0.13
CA LYS A 192 5.20 -11.03 0.59
C LYS A 192 5.42 -9.60 0.12
N ASN A 193 5.69 -8.72 1.08
CA ASN A 193 6.20 -7.38 0.81
C ASN A 193 7.49 -7.47 0.01
N GLN A 194 7.73 -6.47 -0.83
CA GLN A 194 8.88 -6.41 -1.71
C GLN A 194 9.78 -5.25 -1.31
N THR A 195 11.08 -5.45 -1.41
CA THR A 195 12.06 -4.39 -1.16
C THR A 195 12.93 -4.22 -2.39
N TYR A 196 13.07 -2.97 -2.81
CA TYR A 196 13.89 -2.53 -3.91
C TYR A 196 14.99 -1.59 -3.44
N THR A 197 16.07 -1.50 -4.20
CA THR A 197 17.12 -0.50 -4.01
C THR A 197 17.06 0.53 -5.12
N LEU A 198 16.98 1.82 -4.76
CA LEU A 198 17.09 2.95 -5.67
C LEU A 198 18.48 3.60 -5.50
N PRO A 199 19.40 3.43 -6.45
CA PRO A 199 20.66 4.17 -6.48
C PRO A 199 20.41 5.61 -6.96
N VAL A 200 20.85 6.59 -6.19
CA VAL A 200 20.82 8.01 -6.54
C VAL A 200 22.25 8.48 -6.75
N THR A 201 22.55 8.98 -7.95
CA THR A 201 23.90 9.45 -8.31
C THR A 201 24.00 10.98 -8.31
N GLN A 202 22.87 11.68 -8.33
CA GLN A 202 22.78 13.14 -8.39
C GLN A 202 21.73 13.61 -7.38
N ALA A 203 22.01 14.72 -6.70
CA ALA A 203 21.02 15.35 -5.84
C ALA A 203 19.84 15.87 -6.67
N GLY A 204 18.61 15.64 -6.23
CA GLY A 204 17.44 16.09 -6.97
C GLY A 204 16.11 15.69 -6.35
N LEU A 205 15.02 16.15 -6.96
CA LEU A 205 13.67 15.71 -6.65
C LEU A 205 13.39 14.39 -7.37
N TYR A 206 12.91 13.39 -6.65
CA TYR A 206 12.57 12.07 -7.20
C TYR A 206 11.14 11.72 -6.84
N ALA A 207 10.43 11.12 -7.78
CA ALA A 207 9.13 10.50 -7.53
C ALA A 207 9.26 8.98 -7.65
N ILE A 208 8.68 8.27 -6.67
CA ILE A 208 8.57 6.82 -6.65
C ILE A 208 7.09 6.48 -6.54
N GLU A 209 6.60 5.66 -7.46
CA GLU A 209 5.19 5.36 -7.62
C GLU A 209 5.02 3.83 -7.66
N LEU A 210 4.04 3.34 -6.90
CA LEU A 210 3.60 1.95 -6.92
C LEU A 210 2.15 1.94 -7.37
N ASN A 211 1.84 1.14 -8.39
CA ASN A 211 0.49 1.04 -8.94
C ASN A 211 0.04 -0.41 -8.87
N SER A 212 -1.15 -0.65 -8.34
CA SER A 212 -1.77 -1.97 -8.42
C SER A 212 -3.28 -1.87 -8.55
N CYS A 213 -3.81 -2.67 -9.47
CA CYS A 213 -5.24 -2.91 -9.49
C CYS A 213 -5.68 -3.97 -8.48
N ASP A 214 -4.78 -4.82 -7.98
CA ASP A 214 -5.10 -6.06 -7.25
C ASP A 214 -5.03 -5.93 -5.73
N PHE A 215 -4.43 -4.85 -5.23
CA PHE A 215 -4.33 -4.54 -3.81
C PHE A 215 -4.21 -3.02 -3.62
N ASP A 216 -4.60 -2.53 -2.45
CA ASP A 216 -4.38 -1.15 -2.03
C ASP A 216 -2.91 -0.96 -1.65
N GLY A 217 -2.20 -0.02 -2.30
CA GLY A 217 -0.75 0.09 -2.22
C GLY A 217 -0.28 0.78 -0.95
N TYR A 218 0.89 0.38 -0.43
CA TYR A 218 1.60 1.13 0.61
C TYR A 218 3.09 1.13 0.31
N LEU A 219 3.68 2.32 0.20
CA LEU A 219 5.06 2.55 -0.20
C LEU A 219 5.84 3.19 0.96
N THR A 220 7.11 2.82 1.10
CA THR A 220 8.03 3.47 2.05
C THR A 220 9.39 3.65 1.41
N ILE A 221 10.04 4.79 1.66
CA ILE A 221 11.45 5.06 1.34
C ILE A 221 12.24 5.25 2.63
N THR A 222 13.42 4.63 2.70
CA THR A 222 14.39 4.86 3.79
C THR A 222 15.82 4.94 3.26
N GLY A 223 16.63 5.86 3.80
CA GLY A 223 18.05 6.00 3.44
C GLY A 223 18.53 7.43 3.61
N ASN A 224 19.80 7.63 3.97
CA ASN A 224 20.43 8.96 4.09
C ASN A 224 19.62 10.01 4.89
N GLY A 225 18.93 9.59 5.95
CA GLY A 225 18.09 10.47 6.78
C GLY A 225 16.69 10.75 6.22
N VAL A 226 16.35 10.21 5.05
CA VAL A 226 14.99 10.17 4.51
C VAL A 226 14.26 8.96 5.11
N ASN A 227 13.05 9.20 5.61
CA ASN A 227 12.10 8.17 6.03
C ASN A 227 10.69 8.71 5.75
N GLN A 228 10.05 8.23 4.69
CA GLN A 228 8.73 8.66 4.27
C GLN A 228 7.91 7.45 3.83
N SER A 229 6.59 7.57 3.95
CA SER A 229 5.64 6.57 3.49
C SER A 229 4.42 7.23 2.88
N ASP A 230 3.73 6.51 2.01
CA ASP A 230 2.51 6.96 1.35
C ASP A 230 1.64 5.75 0.98
N ASP A 231 0.31 5.92 0.96
CA ASP A 231 -0.68 4.94 0.46
C ASP A 231 -1.60 5.48 -0.65
N ASP A 232 -1.88 6.79 -0.73
CA ASP A 232 -2.96 7.29 -1.60
C ASP A 232 -2.69 8.62 -2.32
N SER A 233 -1.45 9.13 -2.33
CA SER A 233 -1.15 10.44 -2.91
C SER A 233 -0.99 10.46 -4.43
N SER A 234 -1.10 9.33 -5.14
CA SER A 234 -1.08 9.31 -6.60
C SER A 234 -2.42 9.79 -7.21
N GLY A 235 -2.42 10.09 -8.52
CA GLY A 235 -3.59 10.59 -9.26
C GLY A 235 -4.77 9.59 -9.36
N ASN A 236 -4.54 8.31 -9.04
CA ASN A 236 -5.57 7.31 -8.82
C ASN A 236 -5.67 7.06 -7.31
N HIS A 237 -6.83 7.34 -6.71
CA HIS A 237 -7.14 7.47 -5.27
C HIS A 237 -6.58 6.44 -4.25
N TYR A 238 -5.86 5.40 -4.67
CA TYR A 238 -5.36 4.30 -3.83
C TYR A 238 -3.95 3.83 -4.21
N ASP A 239 -3.31 4.52 -5.15
CA ASP A 239 -1.94 4.22 -5.54
C ASP A 239 -1.01 5.19 -4.77
N PRO A 240 0.04 4.69 -4.10
CA PRO A 240 0.97 5.57 -3.41
C PRO A 240 1.99 6.22 -4.35
N ARG A 241 2.35 7.46 -4.01
CA ARG A 241 3.42 8.24 -4.65
C ARG A 241 4.25 8.96 -3.61
N ILE A 242 5.52 8.61 -3.51
CA ILE A 242 6.50 9.33 -2.70
C ILE A 242 7.23 10.33 -3.59
N LEU A 243 7.14 11.61 -3.26
CA LEU A 243 7.97 12.67 -3.82
C LEU A 243 9.00 13.07 -2.76
N ALA A 244 10.30 13.05 -3.09
CA ALA A 244 11.37 13.31 -2.12
C ALA A 244 12.60 13.98 -2.75
N TRP A 245 13.22 14.92 -2.03
CA TRP A 245 14.57 15.40 -2.36
C TRP A 245 15.59 14.39 -1.85
N LEU A 246 16.37 13.80 -2.75
CA LEU A 246 17.34 12.76 -2.44
C LEU A 246 18.74 13.24 -2.76
N GLU A 247 19.66 13.06 -1.81
CA GLU A 247 21.11 13.22 -2.02
C GLU A 247 21.71 11.92 -2.58
N PRO A 248 22.91 11.96 -3.22
CA PRO A 248 23.56 10.75 -3.72
C PRO A 248 23.70 9.66 -2.64
N GLY A 249 23.33 8.43 -2.99
CA GLY A 249 23.33 7.26 -2.10
C GLY A 249 22.34 6.18 -2.52
N ASP A 250 22.25 5.12 -1.72
CA ASP A 250 21.32 4.02 -1.96
C ASP A 250 20.13 4.10 -0.99
N TYR A 251 18.92 4.01 -1.53
CA TYR A 251 17.68 4.08 -0.76
C TYR A 251 16.92 2.76 -0.86
N ALA A 252 16.38 2.30 0.27
CA ALA A 252 15.51 1.13 0.32
C ALA A 252 14.06 1.55 0.13
N ILE A 253 13.41 0.97 -0.87
CA ILE A 253 12.01 1.18 -1.21
C ILE A 253 11.23 -0.07 -0.85
N ALA A 254 10.33 0.01 0.12
CA ALA A 254 9.46 -1.10 0.50
C ALA A 254 8.07 -0.92 -0.11
N ALA A 255 7.63 -1.92 -0.88
CA ALA A 255 6.29 -2.02 -1.43
C ALA A 255 5.50 -3.08 -0.64
N SER A 256 4.29 -2.73 -0.26
CA SER A 256 3.38 -3.57 0.51
C SER A 256 1.92 -3.21 0.20
N SER A 257 0.98 -3.81 0.92
CA SER A 257 -0.43 -3.43 0.85
C SER A 257 -0.87 -2.70 2.11
N SER A 258 -1.76 -1.71 1.96
CA SER A 258 -2.34 -0.96 3.08
C SER A 258 -3.32 -1.83 3.90
N GLY A 259 -3.71 -1.34 5.08
CA GLY A 259 -4.74 -1.98 5.92
C GLY A 259 -4.41 -3.38 6.46
N GLY A 260 -3.15 -3.84 6.37
CA GLY A 260 -2.74 -5.17 6.80
C GLY A 260 -3.18 -6.30 5.86
N GLN A 261 -3.60 -5.96 4.64
CA GLN A 261 -3.89 -6.93 3.59
C GLN A 261 -2.60 -7.59 3.09
N THR A 262 -2.73 -8.78 2.50
CA THR A 262 -1.57 -9.44 1.92
C THR A 262 -1.29 -8.88 0.53
N MET A 263 -0.07 -8.37 0.28
CA MET A 263 0.34 -7.93 -1.06
C MET A 263 0.33 -9.11 -2.04
N ARG A 264 -0.76 -9.28 -2.81
CA ARG A 264 -0.97 -10.34 -3.80
C ARG A 264 -1.57 -9.75 -5.06
N GLY A 265 -0.98 -10.06 -6.21
CA GLY A 265 -1.47 -9.54 -7.49
C GLY A 265 -0.41 -8.84 -8.33
N GLN A 266 -0.83 -8.36 -9.48
CA GLN A 266 0.02 -7.63 -10.40
C GLN A 266 0.23 -6.20 -9.89
N TYR A 267 1.46 -5.71 -10.01
CA TYR A 267 1.78 -4.32 -9.72
C TYR A 267 2.92 -3.83 -10.62
N SER A 268 3.02 -2.51 -10.72
CA SER A 268 4.18 -1.84 -11.29
C SER A 268 4.78 -0.90 -10.25
N ILE A 269 6.11 -0.87 -10.18
CA ILE A 269 6.84 0.12 -9.38
C ILE A 269 7.84 0.83 -10.28
N HIS A 270 7.93 2.15 -10.16
CA HIS A 270 8.88 2.92 -10.93
C HIS A 270 9.39 4.12 -10.14
N ALA A 271 10.58 4.59 -10.53
CA ALA A 271 11.18 5.79 -10.00
C ALA A 271 11.57 6.71 -11.15
N LYS A 272 11.39 8.01 -10.98
CA LYS A 272 11.79 9.05 -11.94
C LYS A 272 12.46 10.20 -11.21
N ALA A 273 13.41 10.84 -11.87
CA ALA A 273 13.88 12.16 -11.46
C ALA A 273 12.88 13.19 -11.97
N GLU A 274 12.42 14.07 -11.10
CA GLU A 274 11.49 15.14 -11.43
C GLU A 274 12.27 16.39 -11.83
N ALA A 275 11.90 16.96 -12.97
CA ALA A 275 12.44 18.25 -13.39
C ALA A 275 11.92 19.35 -12.46
N LEU A 276 12.82 20.20 -11.99
CA LEU A 276 12.42 21.43 -11.33
C LEU A 276 11.94 22.44 -12.39
N PRO A 277 10.97 23.32 -12.07
CA PRO A 277 10.68 24.49 -12.89
C PRO A 277 11.96 25.27 -13.21
N SER A 278 12.01 25.89 -14.39
CA SER A 278 13.19 26.65 -14.80
C SER A 278 13.53 27.73 -13.78
N GLY A 279 14.78 27.73 -13.29
CA GLY A 279 15.25 28.66 -12.26
C GLY A 279 14.83 28.32 -10.84
N ALA A 280 14.16 27.18 -10.61
CA ALA A 280 13.87 26.69 -9.28
C ALA A 280 15.06 25.96 -8.66
N GLU A 281 15.32 26.25 -7.39
CA GLU A 281 16.36 25.60 -6.58
C GLU A 281 15.73 25.02 -5.31
N PHE A 282 16.21 23.86 -4.86
CA PHE A 282 15.77 23.33 -3.56
C PHE A 282 16.41 24.12 -2.43
N GLN A 283 15.59 24.57 -1.49
CA GLN A 283 16.02 25.28 -0.30
C GLN A 283 15.17 24.83 0.86
N ARG A 284 15.77 24.64 2.04
CA ARG A 284 15.03 24.43 3.30
C ARG A 284 14.74 25.71 4.06
N SER A 285 15.49 26.78 3.78
CA SER A 285 15.39 28.08 4.45
C SER A 285 16.24 29.11 3.72
N GLY A 286 16.02 30.40 3.97
CA GLY A 286 16.93 31.46 3.53
C GLY A 286 16.25 32.59 2.76
N ALA A 287 17.05 33.43 2.12
CA ALA A 287 16.52 34.62 1.45
C ALA A 287 15.80 34.28 0.13
N LEU A 288 14.55 34.71 -0.01
CA LEU A 288 13.84 34.71 -1.28
C LEU A 288 14.33 35.83 -2.18
N GLN A 289 14.55 35.49 -3.44
CA GLN A 289 14.92 36.45 -4.47
C GLN A 289 13.73 36.66 -5.39
N ALA A 290 13.36 37.92 -5.60
CA ALA A 290 12.27 38.28 -6.49
C ALA A 290 12.48 37.70 -7.89
N GLY A 291 11.46 37.07 -8.46
CA GLY A 291 11.49 36.43 -9.77
C GLY A 291 12.14 35.03 -9.79
N LYS A 292 12.63 34.53 -8.66
CA LYS A 292 13.06 33.13 -8.53
C LYS A 292 11.98 32.29 -7.87
N THR A 293 11.99 31.00 -8.21
CA THR A 293 11.17 29.99 -7.53
C THR A 293 12.10 29.16 -6.66
N VAL A 294 11.62 28.69 -5.51
CA VAL A 294 12.33 27.72 -4.69
C VAL A 294 11.43 26.51 -4.46
N LEU A 295 12.00 25.32 -4.49
CA LEU A 295 11.33 24.12 -4.02
C LEU A 295 11.62 23.98 -2.53
N SER A 296 10.59 23.91 -1.71
CA SER A 296 10.67 23.70 -0.27
C SER A 296 10.04 22.39 0.14
N LEU A 297 10.57 21.80 1.21
CA LEU A 297 9.82 20.81 1.99
C LEU A 297 8.70 21.53 2.77
N VAL A 298 7.53 20.91 2.83
CA VAL A 298 6.44 21.24 3.74
C VAL A 298 6.30 20.05 4.68
N ASP A 299 6.43 20.28 5.97
CA ASP A 299 6.27 19.25 7.01
C ASP A 299 5.75 19.96 8.27
N PRO A 300 4.77 19.39 9.01
CA PRO A 300 4.28 19.96 10.27
C PRO A 300 5.38 20.21 11.33
N ASN A 301 6.54 19.55 11.22
CA ASN A 301 7.69 19.77 12.11
C ASN A 301 8.80 20.62 11.47
N SER A 302 8.63 21.06 10.21
CA SER A 302 9.64 21.84 9.53
C SER A 302 9.75 23.24 10.14
N ASN A 303 10.99 23.67 10.39
CA ASN A 303 11.32 25.06 10.70
C ASN A 303 11.71 25.83 9.43
N ALA A 304 11.23 25.39 8.25
CA ALA A 304 11.53 26.06 6.99
C ALA A 304 11.08 27.51 7.06
N SER A 305 12.06 28.41 7.04
CA SER A 305 11.84 29.83 7.20
C SER A 305 12.63 30.56 6.14
N TYR A 306 11.91 31.37 5.39
CA TYR A 306 12.47 32.21 4.35
C TYR A 306 12.35 33.67 4.72
N SER A 307 13.10 34.53 4.05
CA SER A 307 13.02 35.96 4.31
C SER A 307 13.26 36.79 3.07
N PHE A 308 12.76 38.02 3.07
CA PHE A 308 13.12 39.03 2.08
C PHE A 308 13.11 40.41 2.71
N THR A 309 13.61 41.41 1.99
CA THR A 309 13.67 42.79 2.48
C THR A 309 13.16 43.74 1.41
N LEU A 310 12.30 44.66 1.81
CA LEU A 310 11.77 45.72 0.96
C LEU A 310 12.42 47.06 1.33
N GLN A 311 12.93 47.77 0.33
CA GLN A 311 13.57 49.09 0.53
C GLN A 311 12.56 50.25 0.55
N ARG A 312 11.35 50.00 0.06
CA ARG A 312 10.25 50.97 -0.05
C ARG A 312 8.92 50.21 -0.10
N PRO A 313 7.78 50.90 0.10
CA PRO A 313 6.47 50.30 -0.13
C PRO A 313 6.39 49.63 -1.50
N THR A 314 6.00 48.37 -1.54
CA THR A 314 6.00 47.52 -2.74
C THR A 314 4.80 46.57 -2.70
N GLU A 315 4.12 46.37 -3.83
CA GLU A 315 3.12 45.29 -3.94
C GLU A 315 3.87 43.96 -4.05
N VAL A 316 3.63 43.07 -3.10
CA VAL A 316 4.22 41.74 -3.02
C VAL A 316 3.18 40.71 -3.44
N VAL A 317 3.58 39.80 -4.32
CA VAL A 317 2.84 38.56 -4.58
C VAL A 317 3.72 37.40 -4.17
N LEU A 318 3.33 36.73 -3.10
CA LEU A 318 3.98 35.53 -2.59
C LEU A 318 3.05 34.36 -2.87
N THR A 319 3.51 33.36 -3.62
CA THR A 319 2.70 32.19 -3.98
C THR A 319 3.39 30.91 -3.54
N ALA A 320 2.66 30.01 -2.89
CA ALA A 320 3.06 28.65 -2.61
C ALA A 320 2.16 27.70 -3.40
N ARG A 321 2.74 26.80 -4.19
CA ARG A 321 1.99 25.82 -4.99
C ARG A 321 2.40 24.40 -4.67
N SER A 322 1.43 23.50 -4.52
CA SER A 322 1.68 22.10 -4.25
C SER A 322 0.60 21.20 -4.82
N GLU A 323 1.03 20.08 -5.42
CA GLU A 323 0.13 19.01 -5.87
C GLU A 323 -0.08 17.94 -4.80
N THR A 324 0.69 18.00 -3.71
CA THR A 324 0.82 16.91 -2.73
C THR A 324 0.42 17.31 -1.31
N VAL A 325 0.30 18.61 -1.06
CA VAL A 325 0.04 19.17 0.27
C VAL A 325 -0.92 20.34 0.12
N ASP A 326 -1.89 20.42 1.02
CA ASP A 326 -2.69 21.63 1.21
C ASP A 326 -1.83 22.66 1.94
N VAL A 327 -1.35 23.67 1.21
CA VAL A 327 -0.26 24.54 1.69
C VAL A 327 -0.80 25.72 2.46
N GLN A 328 -0.20 25.99 3.62
CA GLN A 328 -0.44 27.21 4.38
C GLN A 328 0.77 28.13 4.25
N LEU A 329 0.55 29.35 3.78
CA LEU A 329 1.55 30.39 3.67
C LEU A 329 1.37 31.41 4.79
N SER A 330 2.46 31.77 5.47
CA SER A 330 2.45 32.87 6.43
C SER A 330 3.62 33.83 6.19
N LEU A 331 3.36 35.10 6.48
CA LEU A 331 4.26 36.22 6.29
C LEU A 331 4.15 37.14 7.50
N ASP A 332 5.26 37.60 8.05
CA ASP A 332 5.27 38.59 9.13
C ASP A 332 6.48 39.53 9.06
N ASN A 333 6.37 40.68 9.72
CA ASN A 333 7.45 41.66 9.87
C ASN A 333 7.65 42.10 11.33
N ASP A 334 7.49 41.16 12.27
CA ASP A 334 7.42 41.37 13.73
C ASP A 334 6.23 42.21 14.25
N GLU A 335 5.66 43.10 13.42
CA GLU A 335 4.53 43.97 13.79
C GLU A 335 3.19 43.45 13.26
N ASN A 336 3.17 42.98 12.02
CA ASN A 336 1.99 42.51 11.32
C ASN A 336 2.18 41.07 10.85
N TYR A 337 1.06 40.38 10.66
CA TYR A 337 0.98 38.99 10.23
C TYR A 337 -0.05 38.85 9.13
N TRP A 338 0.31 38.13 8.08
CA TRP A 338 -0.53 37.75 6.96
C TRP A 338 -0.46 36.24 6.77
N SER A 339 -1.57 35.61 6.44
CA SER A 339 -1.60 34.20 6.09
C SER A 339 -2.67 33.91 5.06
N ASP A 340 -2.43 32.85 4.29
CA ASP A 340 -3.34 32.35 3.28
C ASP A 340 -3.12 30.84 3.10
N ASP A 341 -4.17 30.09 2.80
CA ASP A 341 -4.12 28.65 2.53
C ASP A 341 -4.86 28.20 1.25
N ASP A 342 -5.66 29.06 0.60
CA ASP A 342 -6.46 28.64 -0.56
C ASP A 342 -6.64 29.71 -1.67
N SER A 343 -6.16 30.94 -1.48
CA SER A 343 -6.36 32.03 -2.45
C SER A 343 -5.43 31.97 -3.67
N GLY A 344 -4.45 31.05 -3.68
CA GLY A 344 -3.50 30.87 -4.77
C GLY A 344 -4.03 30.09 -5.97
N GLY A 345 -5.15 29.39 -5.80
CA GLY A 345 -5.74 28.54 -6.84
C GLY A 345 -5.22 27.10 -6.80
N GLY A 346 -4.81 26.55 -7.95
CA GLY A 346 -4.33 25.17 -8.07
C GLY A 346 -5.42 24.17 -8.47
N MET A 347 -5.02 22.97 -8.91
CA MET A 347 -5.95 21.94 -9.42
C MET A 347 -7.00 21.51 -8.39
N ARG A 348 -6.66 21.63 -7.09
CA ARG A 348 -7.52 21.28 -5.96
C ARG A 348 -8.01 22.50 -5.16
N GLY A 349 -7.61 23.72 -5.54
CA GLY A 349 -7.93 24.94 -4.79
C GLY A 349 -7.16 25.03 -3.46
N THR A 350 -5.98 24.43 -3.38
CA THR A 350 -5.17 24.28 -2.17
C THR A 350 -3.82 25.00 -2.26
N ASP A 351 -3.61 25.80 -3.32
CA ASP A 351 -2.44 26.68 -3.41
C ASP A 351 -2.71 27.96 -2.60
N ALA A 352 -1.68 28.52 -1.96
CA ALA A 352 -1.77 29.74 -1.18
C ALA A 352 -1.14 30.94 -1.91
N GLN A 353 -1.75 32.12 -1.80
CA GLN A 353 -1.21 33.38 -2.30
C GLN A 353 -1.48 34.55 -1.35
N ILE A 354 -0.41 35.23 -0.96
CA ILE A 354 -0.49 36.54 -0.30
C ILE A 354 -0.20 37.62 -1.34
N ARG A 355 -1.16 38.52 -1.54
CA ARG A 355 -1.04 39.70 -2.41
C ARG A 355 -1.30 40.97 -1.60
N GLU A 356 -0.25 41.69 -1.25
CA GLU A 356 -0.37 42.82 -0.33
C GLU A 356 0.57 43.98 -0.70
N MET A 357 0.14 45.21 -0.38
CA MET A 357 1.02 46.38 -0.40
C MET A 357 1.75 46.47 0.93
N LEU A 358 3.05 46.14 0.92
CA LEU A 358 3.86 46.03 2.14
C LEU A 358 4.80 47.23 2.29
N PRO A 359 4.97 47.79 3.50
CA PRO A 359 5.95 48.85 3.75
C PRO A 359 7.41 48.37 3.55
N ALA A 360 8.36 49.31 3.62
CA ALA A 360 9.77 48.94 3.71
C ALA A 360 10.03 48.16 5.02
N GLY A 361 10.83 47.10 4.96
CA GLY A 361 11.10 46.27 6.14
C GLY A 361 11.68 44.91 5.81
N HIS A 362 11.96 44.14 6.87
CA HIS A 362 12.34 42.74 6.80
C HIS A 362 11.12 41.87 7.02
N TYR A 363 11.01 40.81 6.23
CA TYR A 363 9.88 39.92 6.24
C TYR A 363 10.32 38.48 6.42
N THR A 364 9.61 37.75 7.26
CA THR A 364 9.77 36.31 7.44
C THR A 364 8.61 35.60 6.77
N VAL A 365 8.91 34.56 5.98
CA VAL A 365 7.96 33.69 5.31
C VAL A 365 8.07 32.30 5.90
N ARG A 366 6.95 31.66 6.23
CA ARG A 366 6.92 30.25 6.63
C ARG A 366 5.93 29.49 5.77
N LEU A 367 6.31 28.25 5.45
CA LEU A 367 5.46 27.28 4.79
C LEU A 367 5.04 26.23 5.80
N GLY A 368 3.73 26.05 5.91
CA GLY A 368 3.09 24.94 6.60
C GLY A 368 2.12 24.24 5.65
N GLY A 369 1.36 23.31 6.19
CA GLY A 369 0.31 22.64 5.46
C GLY A 369 -0.24 21.45 6.21
N TYR A 370 -1.34 20.90 5.72
CA TYR A 370 -1.86 19.63 6.21
C TYR A 370 -1.14 18.49 5.50
N GLY A 371 -0.28 17.79 6.25
CA GLY A 371 0.54 16.69 5.74
C GLY A 371 1.99 17.10 5.46
N GLN A 372 2.72 16.21 4.81
CA GLN A 372 4.13 16.41 4.44
C GLN A 372 4.29 16.28 2.93
N GLY A 373 5.16 17.08 2.34
CA GLY A 373 5.42 17.04 0.90
C GLY A 373 6.22 18.24 0.45
N PHE A 374 5.96 18.72 -0.77
CA PHE A 374 6.77 19.79 -1.36
C PHE A 374 5.91 20.93 -1.90
N ALA A 375 6.41 22.15 -1.77
CA ALA A 375 5.79 23.32 -2.36
C ALA A 375 6.80 24.15 -3.15
N PHE A 376 6.35 24.67 -4.29
CA PHE A 376 7.08 25.71 -5.03
C PHE A 376 6.69 27.07 -4.48
N LEU A 377 7.66 27.80 -3.94
CA LEU A 377 7.50 29.13 -3.39
C LEU A 377 8.11 30.16 -4.34
N SER A 378 7.32 31.17 -4.71
CA SER A 378 7.77 32.28 -5.56
C SER A 378 7.43 33.63 -4.95
N LEU A 379 8.34 34.59 -5.15
CA LEU A 379 8.19 35.98 -4.74
C LEU A 379 8.21 36.89 -5.98
N GLU A 380 7.15 37.64 -6.21
CA GLU A 380 7.11 38.72 -7.19
C GLU A 380 7.01 40.07 -6.47
N LEU A 381 7.81 41.02 -6.93
CA LEU A 381 7.73 42.42 -6.50
C LEU A 381 7.17 43.24 -7.66
N ARG A 382 5.98 43.79 -7.48
CA ARG A 382 5.32 44.63 -8.48
C ARG A 382 5.55 46.09 -8.12
N ASN A 383 6.23 46.79 -9.02
CA ASN A 383 6.32 48.24 -8.96
C ASN A 383 5.08 48.79 -9.65
N GLN A 384 4.44 49.79 -9.03
CA GLN A 384 3.53 50.68 -9.76
C GLN A 384 4.30 51.62 -10.67
#